data_AF-A0A2I0TTE5-F1
#
_entry.id   AF-A0A2I0TTE5-F1
#
_cell.length_a   1.000
_cell.length_b   1.000
_cell.length_c   1.000
_cell.angle_alpha   90.00
_cell.angle_beta   90.00
_cell.angle_gamma   90.00
#
_symmetry.space_group_name_H-M   'P 1'
#
loop_
_entity.id
_entity.type
_entity.pdbx_description
1 polymer ?
#
loop_
_entity_poly.entity_id
_entity_poly.type
_entity_poly.pdbx_seq_one_letter_code
_entity_poly.pdbx_strand_id
1 'polypeptide(L)'
;MQFLELLKSMTSSSVVDKPPVRRVAIFGGTHGNELSGVFLVRHWEENGAEIQRRGVEVKPFLTNPRAVKKCTRYIDRDLNRVFDPDNLG
;
A
#
# COMPACT_ATOMS: atom_id res chain seq x y z
N MET A 1 -42.86 -24.36 1.79
CA MET A 1 -41.64 -24.87 1.12
C MET A 1 -40.99 -23.82 0.24
N GLN A 2 -41.72 -23.14 -0.65
CA GLN A 2 -41.16 -22.16 -1.61
C GLN A 2 -40.59 -20.86 -0.98
N PHE A 3 -41.14 -20.41 0.16
CA PHE A 3 -40.68 -19.20 0.86
C PHE A 3 -39.32 -19.36 1.56
N LEU A 4 -38.99 -20.58 1.98
CA LEU A 4 -37.71 -20.91 2.64
C LEU A 4 -36.55 -21.02 1.63
N GLU A 5 -36.83 -21.40 0.39
CA GLU A 5 -35.82 -21.43 -0.67
C GLU A 5 -35.47 -20.03 -1.18
N LEU A 6 -36.46 -19.12 -1.23
CA LEU A 6 -36.25 -17.73 -1.59
C LEU A 6 -35.30 -17.03 -0.60
N LEU A 7 -35.48 -17.26 0.71
CA LEU A 7 -34.59 -16.76 1.77
C LEU A 7 -33.16 -17.30 1.66
N LYS A 8 -32.97 -18.56 1.23
CA LYS A 8 -31.63 -19.15 1.00
C LYS A 8 -30.95 -18.55 -0.24
N SER A 9 -31.71 -18.14 -1.25
CA SER A 9 -31.16 -17.48 -2.45
C SER A 9 -30.72 -16.02 -2.17
N MET A 10 -31.39 -15.35 -1.23
CA MET A 10 -31.12 -13.94 -0.88
C MET A 10 -29.89 -13.75 0.04
N THR A 11 -29.32 -14.84 0.58
CA THR A 11 -28.10 -14.79 1.40
C THR A 11 -26.86 -15.31 0.67
N SER A 12 -27.00 -15.72 -0.60
CA SER A 12 -25.86 -16.16 -1.43
C SER A 12 -25.09 -14.96 -2.00
N SER A 13 -24.66 -14.07 -1.12
CA SER A 13 -23.41 -13.37 -1.37
C SER A 13 -22.33 -14.41 -1.13
N SER A 14 -21.70 -14.91 -2.17
CA SER A 14 -20.51 -15.75 -2.03
C SER A 14 -19.43 -14.91 -1.36
N VAL A 15 -19.34 -14.99 -0.04
CA VAL A 15 -18.22 -14.41 0.70
C VAL A 15 -16.99 -15.15 0.20
N VAL A 16 -16.20 -14.47 -0.63
CA VAL A 16 -14.95 -15.03 -1.15
C VAL A 16 -14.02 -15.14 0.05
N ASP A 17 -13.79 -16.37 0.53
CA ASP A 17 -12.85 -16.67 1.61
C ASP A 17 -11.42 -16.45 1.09
N LYS A 18 -10.93 -15.21 1.19
CA LYS A 18 -9.57 -14.84 0.82
C LYS A 18 -8.67 -15.00 2.03
N PRO A 19 -7.44 -15.54 1.86
CA PRO A 19 -6.50 -15.64 2.96
C PRO A 19 -6.19 -14.25 3.54
N PRO A 20 -5.93 -14.14 4.85
CA PRO A 20 -5.64 -12.86 5.49
C PRO A 20 -4.35 -12.23 4.95
N VAL A 21 -4.36 -10.91 4.77
CA VAL A 21 -3.16 -10.14 4.41
C VAL A 21 -2.21 -10.12 5.61
N ARG A 22 -0.98 -10.61 5.41
CA ARG A 22 0.03 -10.71 6.48
C ARG A 22 1.13 -9.66 6.41
N ARG A 23 1.39 -9.10 5.22
CA ARG A 23 2.48 -8.13 4.98
C ARG A 23 1.96 -6.95 4.18
N VAL A 24 2.20 -5.74 4.69
CA VAL A 24 1.78 -4.48 4.10
C VAL A 24 2.96 -3.54 4.05
N ALA A 25 3.18 -2.92 2.89
CA ALA A 25 4.17 -1.86 2.73
C ALA A 25 3.47 -0.50 2.62
N ILE A 26 4.05 0.53 3.24
CA ILE A 26 3.60 1.91 3.12
C ILE A 26 4.69 2.70 2.41
N PHE A 27 4.41 3.19 1.21
CA PHE A 27 5.37 3.91 0.39
C PHE A 27 5.14 5.41 0.47
N GLY A 28 6.19 6.12 0.82
CA GLY A 28 6.26 7.58 0.85
C GLY A 28 7.39 8.08 -0.03
N GLY A 29 7.23 9.30 -0.53
CA GLY A 29 8.26 9.91 -1.38
C GLY A 29 8.44 9.22 -2.74
N THR A 30 7.39 8.62 -3.31
CA THR A 30 7.43 8.12 -4.71
C THR A 30 7.76 9.28 -5.65
N HIS A 31 7.10 10.42 -5.42
CA HIS A 31 7.56 11.71 -5.90
C HIS A 31 8.25 12.46 -4.76
N GLY A 32 9.46 12.96 -5.00
CA GLY A 32 10.29 13.52 -3.94
C GLY A 32 9.83 14.87 -3.38
N ASN A 33 8.93 15.56 -4.08
CA ASN A 33 8.34 16.84 -3.66
C ASN A 33 6.94 16.72 -3.03
N GLU A 34 6.39 15.50 -2.88
CA GLU A 34 5.12 15.25 -2.20
C GLU A 34 5.37 14.99 -0.71
N LEU A 35 5.46 16.08 0.06
CA LEU A 35 6.08 16.08 1.39
C LEU A 35 5.32 15.24 2.43
N SER A 36 3.99 15.17 2.39
CA SER A 36 3.21 14.43 3.41
C SER A 36 3.66 12.97 3.53
N GLY A 37 3.81 12.27 2.40
CA GLY A 37 4.27 10.87 2.40
C GLY A 37 5.73 10.74 2.84
N VAL A 38 6.59 11.71 2.50
CA VAL A 38 8.00 11.73 2.92
C VAL A 38 8.12 11.85 4.44
N PHE A 39 7.41 12.80 5.04
CA PHE A 39 7.47 13.03 6.48
C PHE A 39 6.84 11.89 7.29
N LEU A 40 5.67 11.38 6.86
CA LEU A 40 5.00 10.27 7.55
C LEU A 40 5.85 9.00 7.53
N VAL A 41 6.44 8.64 6.38
CA VAL A 41 7.30 7.46 6.30
C VAL A 41 8.53 7.60 7.17
N ARG A 42 9.21 8.75 7.16
CA ARG A 42 10.37 8.97 8.05
C ARG A 42 9.98 8.86 9.52
N HIS A 43 8.85 9.45 9.88
CA HIS A 43 8.30 9.34 11.23
C HIS A 43 8.05 7.88 11.63
N TRP A 44 7.45 7.08 10.74
CA TRP A 44 7.19 5.66 11.01
C TRP A 44 8.41 4.75 10.92
N GLU A 45 9.45 5.12 10.16
CA GLU A 45 10.76 4.44 10.15
C GLU A 45 11.48 4.62 11.50
N GLU A 46 11.35 5.79 12.14
CA GLU A 46 11.87 6.07 13.49
C GLU A 46 11.00 5.45 14.58
N ASN A 47 9.67 5.56 14.47
CA ASN A 47 8.70 5.01 15.40
C ASN A 47 7.43 4.52 14.68
N GLY A 48 7.34 3.20 14.48
CA GLY A 48 6.23 2.57 13.78
C GLY A 48 4.97 2.30 14.62
N ALA A 49 4.88 2.77 15.88
CA ALA A 49 3.80 2.39 16.79
C ALA A 49 2.38 2.68 16.23
N GLU A 50 2.21 3.80 15.54
CA GLU A 50 0.93 4.23 14.95
C GLU A 50 0.39 3.23 13.90
N ILE A 51 1.29 2.61 13.13
CA ILE A 51 0.95 1.74 11.99
C ILE A 51 0.92 0.25 12.34
N GLN A 52 1.25 -0.13 13.59
CA GLN A 52 1.22 -1.53 14.01
C GLN A 52 -0.20 -2.08 14.07
N ARG A 53 -0.41 -3.30 13.57
CA ARG A 53 -1.68 -4.03 13.64
C ARG A 53 -1.42 -5.48 14.02
N ARG A 54 -2.27 -6.05 14.89
CA ARG A 54 -2.11 -7.45 15.32
C ARG A 54 -2.21 -8.38 14.11
N GLY A 55 -1.22 -9.26 13.94
CA GLY A 55 -1.20 -10.26 12.88
C GLY A 55 -0.82 -9.74 11.49
N VAL A 56 -0.40 -8.48 11.38
CA VAL A 56 0.06 -7.88 10.12
C VAL A 56 1.43 -7.24 10.34
N GLU A 57 2.41 -7.63 9.54
CA GLU A 57 3.68 -6.92 9.43
C GLU A 57 3.48 -5.69 8.54
N VAL A 58 3.64 -4.49 9.11
CA VAL A 58 3.55 -3.23 8.37
C VAL A 58 4.93 -2.58 8.31
N LYS A 59 5.40 -2.27 7.10
CA LYS A 59 6.73 -1.67 6.90
C LYS A 59 6.65 -0.39 6.05
N PRO A 60 7.04 0.77 6.59
CA PRO A 60 7.17 2.01 5.82
C PRO A 60 8.47 1.99 5.00
N PHE A 61 8.47 2.66 3.84
CA PHE A 61 9.64 2.80 2.98
C PHE A 61 9.70 4.15 2.27
N LEU A 62 10.86 4.79 2.32
CA LEU A 62 11.18 5.94 1.47
C LEU A 62 11.60 5.46 0.07
N THR A 63 10.75 5.67 -0.93
CA THR A 63 10.91 5.00 -2.24
C THR A 63 11.83 5.72 -3.23
N ASN A 64 11.83 7.06 -3.28
CA ASN A 64 12.72 7.83 -4.15
C ASN A 64 13.68 8.75 -3.37
N PRO A 65 14.64 8.18 -2.61
CA PRO A 65 15.51 8.97 -1.72
C PRO A 65 16.32 10.04 -2.45
N ARG A 66 16.72 9.80 -3.70
CA ARG A 66 17.44 10.79 -4.53
C ARG A 66 16.54 11.98 -4.87
N ALA A 67 15.29 11.74 -5.30
CA ALA A 67 14.36 12.83 -5.63
C ALA A 67 13.93 13.60 -4.38
N VAL A 68 13.69 12.90 -3.27
CA VAL A 68 13.38 13.49 -1.96
C VAL A 68 14.49 14.43 -1.51
N LYS A 69 15.77 13.99 -1.60
CA LYS A 69 16.93 14.83 -1.25
C LYS A 69 16.99 16.12 -2.06
N LYS A 70 16.53 16.11 -3.31
CA LYS A 70 16.49 17.27 -4.21
C LYS A 70 15.16 18.04 -4.18
N CYS A 71 14.18 17.62 -3.36
CA CYS A 71 12.82 18.17 -3.34
C CYS A 71 12.22 18.30 -4.76
N THR A 72 12.41 17.28 -5.59
CA THR A 72 11.90 17.23 -6.97
C THR A 72 11.01 16.02 -7.16
N ARG A 73 10.13 16.04 -8.16
CA ARG A 73 9.23 14.92 -8.46
C ARG A 73 10.00 13.63 -8.75
N TYR A 74 11.00 13.68 -9.61
CA TYR A 74 11.86 12.53 -9.95
C TYR A 74 13.26 13.00 -10.38
N ILE A 75 14.19 12.04 -10.52
CA ILE A 75 15.54 12.32 -11.02
C ILE A 75 15.62 12.16 -12.54
N ASP A 76 15.39 10.94 -13.03
CA ASP A 76 15.54 10.60 -14.45
C ASP A 76 14.19 10.38 -15.14
N ARG A 77 13.34 9.50 -14.57
CA ARG A 77 11.97 9.24 -15.01
C ARG A 77 11.04 9.18 -13.81
N ASP A 78 9.74 9.36 -14.06
CA ASP A 78 8.71 9.21 -13.04
C ASP A 78 8.71 7.76 -12.50
N LEU A 79 9.05 7.60 -11.21
CA LEU A 79 9.13 6.30 -10.56
C LEU A 79 7.79 5.56 -10.61
N ASN A 80 6.66 6.28 -10.59
CA ASN A 80 5.31 5.71 -10.66
C ASN A 80 4.90 5.31 -12.10
N ARG A 81 5.84 5.25 -13.05
CA ARG A 81 5.60 4.93 -14.47
C ARG A 81 6.58 3.90 -15.04
N VAL A 82 7.40 3.27 -14.20
CA VAL A 82 8.47 2.34 -14.62
C VAL A 82 8.42 0.98 -13.92
N PHE A 83 7.22 0.57 -13.48
CA PHE A 83 6.97 -0.76 -12.87
C PHE A 83 6.21 -1.70 -13.83
N ASP A 84 6.32 -1.47 -15.14
CA ASP A 84 5.91 -2.43 -16.15
C ASP A 84 6.97 -3.54 -16.34
N PRO A 85 6.60 -4.71 -16.87
CA PRO A 85 7.52 -5.85 -17.03
C PRO A 85 8.80 -5.52 -17.82
N ASP A 86 8.71 -4.65 -18.84
CA ASP A 86 9.85 -4.31 -19.69
C ASP A 86 10.91 -3.48 -18.94
N ASN A 87 10.52 -2.76 -17.89
CA ASN A 87 11.41 -1.98 -17.04
C ASN A 87 11.87 -2.71 -15.77
N LEU A 88 11.26 -3.83 -15.38
CA LEU A 88 11.55 -4.53 -14.11
C LEU A 88 12.67 -5.59 -14.17
N GLY A 89 13.05 -6.04 -15.38
CA GLY A 89 14.11 -7.03 -15.57
C GLY A 89 13.68 -8.48 -15.33
#